data_AF-A0A7W0Q0K6-F1
#
_entry.id   AF-A0A7W0Q0K6-F1
#
_cell.length_a   1.000
_cell.length_b   1.000
_cell.length_c   1.000
_cell.angle_alpha   90.00
_cell.angle_beta   90.00
_cell.angle_gamma   90.00
#
_symmetry.space_group_name_H-M   'P 1'
#
loop_
_entity.id
_entity.type
_entity.pdbx_description
1 polymer ?
#
loop_
_entity_poly.entity_id
_entity_poly.type
_entity_poly.pdbx_seq_one_letter_code
_entity_poly.pdbx_strand_id
1 'polypeptide(L)'
;ANTTGVVGDDEPRLSGSEAARAGAAALRATGGGTVQDSERDNEDGATYEVEVRKPDGSVVDVRLDSSYRVVRVEGDKESNDDGRQEEEGEN
;
A
#
# COMPACT_ATOMS: atom_id res chain seq x y z
N ALA A 1 -0.27 16.47 35.59
CA ALA A 1 -0.07 15.42 34.56
C ALA A 1 -0.45 16.05 33.23
N ASN A 2 0.46 16.05 32.25
CA ASN A 2 0.26 16.76 31.00
C ASN A 2 -0.81 16.10 30.14
N THR A 3 -1.70 16.97 29.64
CA THR A 3 -2.71 16.76 28.61
C THR A 3 -2.10 16.17 27.33
N THR A 4 -2.47 14.94 27.00
CA THR A 4 -2.46 14.41 25.63
C THR A 4 -3.93 14.39 25.21
N GLY A 5 -4.49 15.31 24.43
CA GLY A 5 -3.92 15.98 23.28
C GLY A 5 -4.38 15.24 22.02
N VAL A 6 -5.62 15.55 21.60
CA VAL A 6 -6.24 15.30 20.28
C VAL A 6 -6.27 13.84 19.78
N VAL A 7 -7.36 13.11 20.06
CA VAL A 7 -7.82 12.07 19.13
C VAL A 7 -8.67 12.78 18.09
N GLY A 8 -8.01 13.26 17.03
CA GLY A 8 -8.70 13.63 15.81
C GLY A 8 -9.23 12.37 15.16
N ASP A 9 -10.46 12.44 14.68
CA ASP A 9 -11.08 11.49 13.77
C ASP A 9 -10.16 11.24 12.56
N ASP A 10 -9.36 10.16 12.63
CA ASP A 10 -8.45 9.64 11.61
C ASP A 10 -8.39 8.13 11.90
N GLU A 11 -8.55 7.30 10.88
CA GLU A 11 -8.74 5.84 11.06
C GLU A 11 -7.59 5.22 11.88
N PRO A 12 -7.85 4.18 12.70
CA PRO A 12 -6.86 3.71 13.65
C PRO A 12 -5.68 3.05 12.93
N ARG A 13 -4.57 3.77 12.81
CA ARG A 13 -3.29 3.22 12.36
C ARG A 13 -2.97 1.94 13.11
N LEU A 14 -2.53 0.93 12.37
CA LEU A 14 -2.13 -0.34 12.94
C LEU A 14 -0.89 -0.13 13.82
N SER A 15 -0.85 -0.83 14.95
CA SER A 15 0.29 -0.77 15.87
C SER A 15 0.66 -2.18 16.35
N GLY A 16 1.91 -2.33 16.78
CA GLY A 16 2.41 -3.59 17.34
C GLY A 16 2.43 -4.75 16.34
N SER A 17 1.89 -5.89 16.75
CA SER A 17 2.01 -7.14 15.98
C SER A 17 1.20 -7.16 14.69
N GLU A 18 0.08 -6.41 14.61
CA GLU A 18 -0.74 -6.33 13.40
C GLU A 18 0.00 -5.58 12.28
N ALA A 19 0.56 -4.40 12.59
CA ALA A 19 1.35 -3.61 11.65
C ALA A 19 2.55 -4.41 11.10
N ALA A 20 3.25 -5.16 11.95
CA ALA A 20 4.36 -6.00 11.53
C ALA A 20 3.94 -7.12 10.56
N ARG A 21 2.77 -7.76 10.79
CA ARG A 21 2.24 -8.82 9.92
C ARG A 21 1.73 -8.27 8.59
N ALA A 22 0.97 -7.18 8.64
CA ALA A 22 0.45 -6.50 7.47
C ALA A 22 1.61 -5.98 6.60
N GLY A 23 2.56 -5.29 7.22
CA GLY A 23 3.78 -4.80 6.56
C GLY A 23 4.60 -5.91 5.89
N ALA A 24 4.80 -7.04 6.57
CA ALA A 24 5.52 -8.18 5.99
C ALA A 24 4.78 -8.81 4.80
N ALA A 25 3.45 -8.89 4.85
CA ALA A 25 2.63 -9.36 3.74
C ALA A 25 2.73 -8.40 2.55
N ALA A 26 2.61 -7.10 2.79
CA ALA A 26 2.71 -6.06 1.77
C ALA A 26 4.08 -6.05 1.09
N LEU A 27 5.17 -6.08 1.88
CA LEU A 27 6.53 -6.15 1.33
C LEU A 27 6.78 -7.40 0.48
N ARG A 28 6.17 -8.54 0.83
CA ARG A 28 6.23 -9.75 -0.02
C ARG A 28 5.43 -9.58 -1.30
N ALA A 29 4.31 -8.87 -1.26
CA ALA A 29 3.46 -8.60 -2.41
C ALA A 29 4.12 -7.64 -3.41
N THR A 30 4.81 -6.60 -2.90
CA THR A 30 5.50 -5.59 -3.72
C THR A 30 6.88 -6.03 -4.18
N GLY A 31 7.41 -7.15 -3.68
CA GLY A 31 8.76 -7.62 -3.95
C GLY A 31 9.84 -6.82 -3.21
N GLY A 32 9.47 -6.10 -2.14
CA GLY A 32 10.34 -5.27 -1.32
C GLY A 32 9.88 -3.81 -1.25
N GLY A 33 10.72 -2.97 -0.64
CA GLY A 33 10.42 -1.56 -0.37
C GLY A 33 10.44 -1.24 1.11
N THR A 34 9.83 -0.11 1.47
CA THR A 34 9.72 0.39 2.83
C THR A 34 8.25 0.64 3.15
N VAL A 35 7.74 0.04 4.23
CA VAL A 35 6.40 0.34 4.74
C VAL A 35 6.41 1.76 5.30
N GLN A 36 5.51 2.58 4.78
CA GLN A 36 5.36 3.99 5.15
C GLN A 36 4.26 4.16 6.17
N ASP A 37 3.10 3.58 5.90
CA ASP A 37 1.96 3.55 6.81
C ASP A 37 1.21 2.22 6.73
N SER A 38 0.42 1.94 7.75
CA SER A 38 -0.42 0.76 7.81
C SER A 38 -1.62 1.06 8.70
N GLU A 39 -2.81 0.85 8.19
CA GLU A 39 -4.08 1.22 8.83
C GLU A 39 -5.13 0.14 8.65
N ARG A 40 -6.21 0.20 9.47
CA ARG A 40 -7.37 -0.66 9.22
C ARG A 40 -8.20 -0.03 8.14
N ASP A 41 -8.38 -0.76 7.05
CA ASP A 41 -9.31 -0.43 5.99
C ASP A 41 -10.52 -1.37 6.08
N ASN A 42 -11.72 -0.88 5.75
CA ASN A 42 -12.93 -1.72 5.69
C ASN A 42 -13.61 -1.62 4.31
N GLU A 43 -12.97 -0.96 3.34
CA GLU A 43 -13.45 -0.80 1.98
C GLU A 43 -12.97 -1.96 1.08
N ASP A 44 -13.72 -2.22 0.01
CA ASP A 44 -13.41 -3.24 -1.01
C ASP A 44 -13.07 -4.66 -0.47
N GLY A 45 -13.57 -5.01 0.73
CA GLY A 45 -13.30 -6.29 1.37
C GLY A 45 -11.92 -6.40 2.03
N ALA A 46 -11.20 -5.29 2.15
CA ALA A 46 -10.00 -5.19 2.95
C ALA A 46 -10.34 -5.11 4.45
N THR A 47 -9.37 -5.50 5.26
CA THR A 47 -9.33 -5.30 6.72
C THR A 47 -8.13 -4.41 7.10
N TYR A 48 -7.12 -4.36 6.23
CA TYR A 48 -5.90 -3.62 6.43
C TYR A 48 -5.45 -3.00 5.12
N GLU A 49 -4.93 -1.78 5.17
CA GLU A 49 -4.20 -1.14 4.08
C GLU A 49 -2.77 -0.88 4.53
N VAL A 50 -1.81 -1.04 3.60
CA VAL A 50 -0.40 -0.82 3.86
C VAL A 50 0.21 -0.04 2.69
N GLU A 51 0.68 1.17 2.97
CA GLU A 51 1.41 1.99 2.03
C GLU A 51 2.89 1.54 1.99
N VAL A 52 3.38 1.19 0.80
CA VAL A 52 4.77 0.76 0.57
C VAL A 52 5.45 1.67 -0.44
N ARG A 53 6.55 2.30 -0.03
CA ARG A 53 7.49 2.99 -0.92
C ARG A 53 8.41 1.96 -1.58
N LYS A 54 8.31 1.80 -2.90
CA LYS A 54 9.25 0.96 -3.67
C LYS A 54 10.62 1.65 -3.81
N PRO A 55 11.70 0.89 -4.09
CA PRO A 55 13.03 1.48 -4.35
C PRO A 55 13.08 2.40 -5.57
N ASP A 56 12.14 2.23 -6.51
CA ASP A 56 11.93 3.11 -7.66
C ASP A 56 11.33 4.49 -7.28
N GLY A 57 10.93 4.68 -6.00
CA GLY A 57 10.35 5.92 -5.49
C GLY A 57 8.82 5.96 -5.56
N SER A 58 8.21 5.14 -6.43
CA SER A 58 6.75 5.02 -6.53
C SER A 58 6.13 4.33 -5.30
N VAL A 59 4.89 4.74 -4.96
CA VAL A 59 4.12 4.24 -3.80
C VAL A 59 3.10 3.22 -4.26
N VAL A 60 2.91 2.19 -3.44
CA VAL A 60 1.93 1.14 -3.65
C VAL A 60 1.17 0.89 -2.36
N ASP A 61 -0.14 0.99 -2.44
CA ASP A 61 -1.10 0.63 -1.41
C ASP A 61 -1.50 -0.83 -1.58
N VAL A 62 -1.24 -1.61 -0.54
CA VAL A 62 -1.57 -3.03 -0.50
C VAL A 62 -2.71 -3.25 0.48
N ARG A 63 -3.86 -3.65 -0.06
CA ARG A 63 -5.02 -4.01 0.74
C ARG A 63 -5.02 -5.49 1.07
N LEU A 64 -5.24 -5.82 2.33
CA LEU A 64 -5.17 -7.16 2.88
C LEU A 64 -6.49 -7.52 3.58
N ASP A 65 -6.90 -8.78 3.50
CA ASP A 65 -8.00 -9.30 4.33
C ASP A 65 -7.58 -9.54 5.79
N SER A 66 -8.52 -9.90 6.65
CA SER A 66 -8.28 -10.28 8.06
C SER A 66 -7.21 -11.38 8.27
N SER A 67 -6.94 -12.19 7.25
CA SER A 67 -5.89 -13.22 7.22
C SER A 67 -4.55 -12.73 6.66
N TYR A 68 -4.40 -11.42 6.42
CA TYR A 68 -3.25 -10.78 5.78
C TYR A 68 -2.95 -11.27 4.35
N ARG A 69 -3.96 -11.72 3.59
CA ARG A 69 -3.79 -12.04 2.17
C ARG A 69 -4.14 -10.80 1.35
N VAL A 70 -3.36 -10.59 0.30
CA VAL A 70 -3.56 -9.49 -0.63
C VAL A 70 -4.88 -9.67 -1.35
N VAL A 71 -5.77 -8.70 -1.19
CA VAL A 71 -7.03 -8.61 -1.95
C VAL A 71 -6.92 -7.59 -3.08
N ARG A 72 -6.12 -6.53 -2.89
CA ARG A 72 -5.88 -5.50 -3.90
C ARG A 72 -4.49 -4.90 -3.76
N VAL A 73 -3.93 -4.49 -4.89
CA VAL A 73 -2.68 -3.73 -4.96
C VAL A 73 -2.93 -2.55 -5.89
N GLU A 74 -2.88 -1.35 -5.34
CA GLU A 74 -3.00 -0.10 -6.08
C GLU A 74 -1.67 0.62 -6.01
N GLY A 75 -1.12 0.98 -7.15
CA GLY A 75 0.04 1.86 -7.19
C GLY A 75 -0.40 3.17 -7.78
N ASP A 76 0.21 4.27 -7.33
CA ASP A 76 0.20 5.51 -8.09
C ASP A 76 0.94 5.23 -9.40
N LYS A 77 0.18 4.73 -10.39
CA LYS A 77 0.64 4.64 -11.75
C LYS A 77 0.48 6.05 -12.29
N GLU A 78 1.50 6.88 -12.09
CA GLU A 78 1.84 7.81 -13.16
C GLU A 78 2.14 6.94 -14.38
N SER A 79 1.11 6.64 -15.17
CA SER A 79 1.26 6.08 -16.50
C SER A 79 2.06 7.09 -17.33
N ASN A 80 3.37 7.02 -17.25
CA ASN A 80 4.20 7.22 -18.42
C ASN A 80 4.14 5.91 -19.24
N ASP A 81 2.95 5.62 -19.76
CA ASP A 81 2.81 4.78 -20.95
C ASP A 81 2.99 5.71 -22.17
N ASP A 82 4.19 6.31 -22.31
CA ASP A 82 4.69 6.75 -23.62
C ASP A 82 5.27 5.51 -24.32
N GLY A 83 4.39 4.55 -24.60
CA GLY A 83 4.65 3.43 -25.47
C GLY A 83 4.05 3.73 -26.83
N ARG A 84 4.58 4.76 -27.53
CA ARG A 84 4.30 4.93 -28.96
C ARG A 84 4.63 3.61 -29.67
N GLN A 85 3.61 2.89 -30.11
CA GLN A 85 3.75 1.92 -31.18
C GLN A 85 3.89 2.69 -32.50
N GLU A 86 5.05 3.32 -32.70
CA GLU A 86 5.54 3.70 -34.01
C GLU A 86 6.48 2.59 -34.47
N GLU A 87 5.91 1.50 -35.00
CA GLU A 87 6.61 0.65 -35.97
C GLU A 87 5.70 0.49 -37.19
N GLU A 88 5.65 1.53 -38.00
CA GLU A 88 5.40 1.38 -39.44
C GLU A 88 6.68 0.80 -40.06
N GLY A 89 6.60 -0.32 -40.78
CA GLY A 89 7.71 -0.76 -41.64
C GLY A 89 7.69 -2.23 -42.08
N GLU A 90 7.05 -2.47 -43.23
CA GLU A 90 7.38 -3.48 -44.25
C GLU A 90 7.51 -4.97 -43.88
N ASN A 91 6.55 -5.78 -44.38
CA ASN A 91 6.77 -6.66 -45.55
C ASN A 91 5.44 -7.19 -46.11
#